data_AF-A0A1W1C1D7-F1
#
_entry.id   AF-A0A1W1C1D7-F1
#
_cell.length_a   1.000
_cell.length_b   1.000
_cell.length_c   1.000
_cell.angle_alpha   90.00
_cell.angle_beta   90.00
_cell.angle_gamma   90.00
#
_symmetry.space_group_name_H-M   'P 1'
#
loop_
_entity.id
_entity.type
_entity.pdbx_description
1 polymer ?
#
loop_
_entity_poly.entity_id
_entity_poly.type
_entity_poly.pdbx_seq_one_letter_code
_entity_poly.pdbx_strand_id
1 'polypeptide(L)'
;MDTQTNLGTTNITIKVDGHITGIDEVMTLKNIISANMHLETFELDIKDAFVIPSALIGFLVKIVNQENKRVIINASKSELKNLLRDLNLDQIFLIR
;
A
#
# COMPACT_ATOMS: atom_id res chain seq x y z
N MET A 1 -8.02 -7.01 9.98
CA MET A 1 -6.76 -6.57 9.35
C MET A 1 -5.66 -6.86 10.34
N ASP A 2 -4.92 -7.94 10.12
CA ASP A 2 -3.87 -8.36 11.04
C ASP A 2 -2.53 -7.81 10.56
N THR A 3 -1.85 -7.07 11.43
CA THR A 3 -0.51 -6.52 11.15
C THR A 3 0.53 -7.46 11.73
N GLN A 4 1.41 -8.00 10.89
CA GLN A 4 2.55 -8.80 11.30
C GLN A 4 3.83 -8.01 11.03
N THR A 5 4.45 -7.50 12.10
CA THR A 5 5.70 -6.73 12.03
C THR A 5 6.87 -7.66 12.34
N ASN A 6 7.68 -8.01 11.33
CA ASN A 6 8.94 -8.72 11.56
C ASN A 6 10.03 -7.70 11.92
N LEU A 7 10.50 -7.71 13.17
CA LEU A 7 11.52 -6.80 13.69
C LEU A 7 12.92 -7.28 13.30
N GLY A 8 13.41 -6.77 12.18
CA GLY A 8 14.83 -6.82 11.79
C GLY A 8 15.20 -5.90 10.63
N THR A 9 14.28 -5.11 10.08
CA THR A 9 14.33 -4.78 8.65
C THR A 9 13.88 -3.35 8.40
N THR A 10 14.49 -2.67 7.42
CA THR A 10 14.14 -1.33 6.92
C THR A 10 12.75 -1.29 6.24
N ASN A 11 11.89 -2.27 6.52
CA ASN A 11 10.65 -2.51 5.82
C ASN A 11 9.53 -3.01 6.75
N ILE A 12 8.29 -2.80 6.31
CA ILE A 12 7.09 -3.38 6.93
C ILE A 12 6.19 -3.94 5.84
N THR A 13 5.59 -5.11 6.10
CA THR A 13 4.56 -5.70 5.25
C THR A 13 3.21 -5.60 5.95
N ILE A 14 2.26 -4.92 5.31
CA ILE A 14 0.90 -4.70 5.81
C ILE A 14 -0.03 -5.59 5.01
N LYS A 15 -0.65 -6.56 5.69
CA LYS A 15 -1.62 -7.48 5.09
C LYS A 15 -3.00 -6.86 5.08
N VAL A 16 -3.59 -6.79 3.90
CA VAL A 16 -4.95 -6.30 3.67
C VAL A 16 -5.81 -7.47 3.23
N ASP A 17 -6.48 -8.05 4.22
CA ASP A 17 -7.51 -9.08 4.02
C ASP A 17 -8.87 -8.36 3.93
N GLY A 18 -9.55 -8.46 2.77
CA GLY A 18 -10.83 -7.81 2.50
C GLY A 18 -10.76 -6.56 1.59
N HIS A 19 -11.84 -5.77 1.59
CA HIS A 19 -11.99 -4.61 0.71
C HIS A 19 -11.42 -3.33 1.34
N ILE A 20 -10.75 -2.49 0.54
CA ILE A 20 -10.40 -1.12 0.89
C ILE A 20 -11.45 -0.20 0.24
N THR A 21 -12.63 -0.08 0.84
CA THR A 21 -13.75 0.67 0.23
C THR A 21 -14.17 1.89 1.02
N GLY A 22 -13.95 1.90 2.33
CA GLY A 22 -14.37 2.98 3.21
C GLY A 22 -13.24 3.92 3.61
N ILE A 23 -13.65 5.04 4.20
CA ILE A 23 -12.73 6.03 4.76
C ILE A 23 -11.96 5.45 5.95
N ASP A 24 -12.57 4.54 6.72
CA ASP A 24 -11.98 3.98 7.93
C ASP A 24 -10.80 3.04 7.61
N GLU A 25 -10.91 2.21 6.57
CA GLU A 25 -9.79 1.36 6.12
C GLU A 25 -8.65 2.22 5.56
N VAL A 26 -8.99 3.26 4.80
CA VAL A 26 -8.01 4.22 4.29
C VAL A 26 -7.27 4.92 5.43
N MET A 27 -7.99 5.38 6.45
CA MET A 27 -7.40 6.05 7.60
C MET A 27 -6.55 5.10 8.43
N THR A 28 -7.01 3.87 8.63
CA THR A 28 -6.24 2.80 9.28
C THR A 28 -4.89 2.59 8.59
N LEU A 29 -4.89 2.41 7.26
CA LEU A 29 -3.67 2.21 6.48
C LEU A 29 -2.74 3.42 6.56
N LYS A 30 -3.29 4.63 6.42
CA LYS A 30 -2.53 5.88 6.56
C LYS A 30 -1.88 6.00 7.94
N ASN A 31 -2.60 5.67 9.00
CA ASN A 31 -2.11 5.75 10.37
C ASN A 31 -0.98 4.74 10.62
N ILE A 32 -1.12 3.51 10.14
CA ILE A 32 -0.07 2.48 10.24
C ILE A 32 1.20 2.93 9.52
N ILE A 33 1.08 3.40 8.28
CA ILE A 33 2.22 3.89 7.50
C ILE A 33 2.86 5.10 8.20
N SER A 34 2.05 6.06 8.64
CA SER A 34 2.50 7.28 9.31
C SER A 34 3.27 6.98 10.60
N ALA A 35 2.78 6.01 11.41
CA ALA A 35 3.46 5.57 12.63
C ALA A 35 4.82 4.88 12.35
N ASN A 36 5.00 4.35 11.15
CA ASN A 36 6.19 3.62 10.72
C ASN A 36 7.03 4.40 9.70
N MET A 37 6.90 5.72 9.61
CA MET A 37 7.65 6.57 8.66
C MET A 37 9.17 6.57 8.83
N HIS A 38 9.69 6.01 9.92
CA HIS A 38 11.12 5.78 10.09
C HIS A 38 11.66 4.64 9.20
N LEU A 39 10.79 3.80 8.64
CA LEU A 39 11.15 2.74 7.70
C LEU A 39 11.32 3.28 6.27
N GLU A 40 12.04 2.54 5.43
CA GLU A 40 12.32 2.93 4.04
C GLU A 40 11.31 2.32 3.07
N THR A 41 10.86 1.10 3.34
CA THR A 41 9.99 0.33 2.43
C THR A 41 8.67 -0.07 3.09
N PHE A 42 7.57 0.16 2.39
CA PHE A 42 6.23 -0.26 2.77
C PHE A 42 5.69 -1.22 1.74
N GLU A 43 5.38 -2.43 2.16
CA GLU A 43 4.79 -3.46 1.31
C GLU A 43 3.32 -3.66 1.70
N LEU A 44 2.42 -3.51 0.73
CA LEU A 44 0.99 -3.78 0.87
C LEU A 44 0.69 -5.13 0.23
N ASP A 45 0.32 -6.11 1.05
CA ASP A 45 -0.10 -7.43 0.59
C ASP A 45 -1.63 -7.49 0.54
N ILE A 46 -2.18 -7.34 -0.66
CA ILE A 46 -3.61 -7.18 -0.92
C ILE A 46 -4.14 -8.47 -1.55
N LYS A 47 -4.90 -9.25 -0.76
CA LYS A 47 -5.41 -10.55 -1.22
C LYS A 47 -6.71 -10.45 -2.02
N ASP A 48 -7.68 -9.70 -1.52
CA ASP A 48 -9.05 -9.76 -2.02
C ASP A 48 -9.64 -8.41 -2.44
N ALA A 49 -8.88 -7.32 -2.37
CA ALA A 49 -9.37 -6.04 -2.84
C ALA A 49 -9.30 -5.95 -4.38
N PHE A 50 -10.38 -5.45 -4.98
CA PHE A 50 -10.46 -5.16 -6.42
C PHE A 50 -10.05 -3.72 -6.76
N VAL A 51 -10.11 -2.82 -5.77
CA VAL A 51 -9.86 -1.39 -5.94
C VAL A 51 -9.08 -0.84 -4.75
N ILE A 52 -8.31 0.21 -5.00
CA ILE A 52 -7.70 1.05 -3.97
C ILE A 52 -8.31 2.44 -4.09
N PRO A 53 -8.86 3.03 -3.01
CA PRO A 53 -9.42 4.36 -3.05
C PRO A 53 -8.36 5.39 -3.45
N SER A 54 -8.76 6.38 -4.26
CA SER A 54 -7.87 7.45 -4.73
C SER A 54 -7.19 8.21 -3.58
N ALA A 55 -7.88 8.35 -2.44
CA ALA A 55 -7.33 8.97 -1.24
C ALA A 55 -6.15 8.20 -0.63
N LEU A 56 -6.11 6.88 -0.77
CA LEU A 56 -4.97 6.05 -0.36
C LEU A 56 -3.87 6.11 -1.41
N ILE A 57 -4.20 6.00 -2.71
CA ILE A 57 -3.23 6.14 -3.80
C ILE A 57 -2.48 7.47 -3.69
N GLY A 58 -3.19 8.59 -3.56
CA GLY A 58 -2.57 9.91 -3.44
C GLY A 58 -1.64 10.05 -2.24
N PHE A 59 -1.97 9.38 -1.13
CA PHE A 59 -1.08 9.33 0.03
C PHE A 59 0.17 8.47 -0.23
N LEU A 60 0.02 7.32 -0.88
CA LEU A 60 1.16 6.47 -1.25
C LEU A 60 2.09 7.19 -2.25
N VAL A 61 1.53 7.89 -3.24
CA VAL A 61 2.31 8.72 -4.17
C VAL A 61 3.05 9.83 -3.41
N LYS A 62 2.38 10.47 -2.43
CA LYS A 62 3.00 11.51 -1.60
C LYS A 62 4.24 10.99 -0.88
N ILE A 63 4.16 9.85 -0.20
CA ILE A 63 5.32 9.32 0.56
C ILE A 63 6.45 8.84 -0.36
N VAL A 64 6.14 8.35 -1.55
CA VAL A 64 7.18 8.01 -2.54
C VAL A 64 7.91 9.28 -2.99
N ASN A 65 7.17 10.31 -3.40
CA ASN A 65 7.74 11.49 -4.03
C ASN A 65 8.34 12.50 -3.05
N GLN A 66 7.75 12.67 -1.88
CA GLN A 66 8.13 13.72 -0.91
C GLN A 66 9.03 13.17 0.20
N GLU A 67 8.81 11.92 0.60
CA GLU A 67 9.47 11.30 1.75
C GLU A 67 10.50 10.23 1.32
N ASN A 68 10.71 10.10 0.00
CA ASN A 68 11.63 9.17 -0.65
C ASN A 68 11.46 7.71 -0.17
N LYS A 69 10.21 7.30 0.06
CA LYS A 69 9.86 5.94 0.50
C LYS A 69 9.69 5.02 -0.69
N ARG A 70 9.94 3.72 -0.49
CA ARG A 70 9.62 2.69 -1.45
C ARG A 70 8.27 2.07 -1.11
N VAL A 71 7.37 1.99 -2.09
CA VAL A 71 6.08 1.29 -1.94
C VAL A 71 6.04 0.08 -2.87
N ILE A 72 5.72 -1.07 -2.29
CA ILE A 72 5.50 -2.34 -3.00
C ILE A 72 4.03 -2.72 -2.82
N ILE A 73 3.35 -3.05 -3.91
CA ILE A 73 1.96 -3.52 -3.88
C ILE A 73 1.95 -4.95 -4.42
N ASN A 74 1.75 -5.92 -3.55
CA ASN A 74 1.47 -7.30 -3.94
C ASN A 74 -0.04 -7.44 -4.07
N ALA A 75 -0.54 -7.52 -5.29
CA ALA A 75 -1.97 -7.74 -5.52
C ALA A 75 -2.20 -9.20 -5.91
N SER A 76 -3.06 -9.94 -5.21
CA SER A 76 -3.35 -11.32 -5.61
C SER A 76 -4.30 -11.39 -6.81
N LYS A 77 -5.16 -10.39 -7.00
CA LYS A 77 -6.14 -10.31 -8.09
C LYS A 77 -5.57 -9.58 -9.31
N SER A 78 -5.78 -10.13 -10.51
CA SER A 78 -5.30 -9.54 -11.76
C SER A 78 -6.03 -8.24 -12.09
N GLU A 79 -7.30 -8.12 -11.71
CA GLU A 79 -8.13 -6.94 -11.89
C GLU A 79 -7.50 -5.72 -11.22
N LEU A 80 -7.02 -5.88 -9.98
CA LEU A 80 -6.34 -4.80 -9.27
C LEU A 80 -4.98 -4.47 -9.93
N LYS A 81 -4.20 -5.47 -10.35
CA LYS A 81 -2.93 -5.21 -11.07
C LYS A 81 -3.16 -4.42 -12.34
N ASN A 82 -4.17 -4.79 -13.12
CA ASN A 82 -4.52 -4.13 -14.37
C ASN A 82 -4.98 -2.70 -14.11
N LEU A 83 -5.87 -2.50 -13.13
CA LEU A 83 -6.30 -1.15 -12.74
C LEU A 83 -5.13 -0.25 -12.37
N LEU A 84 -4.17 -0.74 -11.58
CA LEU A 84 -3.01 0.05 -11.18
C LEU A 84 -2.09 0.38 -12.37
N ARG A 85 -1.94 -0.54 -13.33
CA ARG A 85 -1.19 -0.30 -14.57
C ARG A 85 -1.90 0.66 -15.51
N ASP A 86 -3.22 0.56 -15.65
CA ASP A 86 -4.02 1.48 -16.46
C ASP A 86 -3.95 2.91 -15.93
N LEU A 87 -3.73 3.07 -14.63
CA LEU A 87 -3.46 4.35 -13.97
C LEU A 87 -1.98 4.78 -14.02
N ASN A 88 -1.12 4.03 -14.72
CA ASN A 88 0.34 4.22 -14.81
C ASN A 88 1.05 4.24 -13.44
N LEU A 89 0.50 3.56 -12.43
CA LEU A 89 1.07 3.54 -11.08
C LEU A 89 2.23 2.55 -10.96
N ASP A 90 2.45 1.69 -11.95
CA ASP A 90 3.64 0.84 -12.09
C ASP A 90 4.93 1.64 -12.32
N GLN A 91 4.83 2.91 -12.68
CA GLN A 91 5.96 3.84 -12.77
C GLN A 91 6.36 4.43 -11.40
N ILE A 92 5.46 4.37 -10.41
CA ILE A 92 5.63 4.98 -9.08
C ILE A 92 5.83 3.90 -8.01
N PHE A 93 5.08 2.80 -8.13
CA PHE A 93 5.08 1.69 -7.18
C PHE A 93 5.64 0.43 -7.83
N LEU A 94 6.26 -0.42 -7.02
CA LEU A 94 6.57 -1.78 -7.46
C LEU A 94 5.33 -2.66 -7.33
N ILE A 95 4.68 -2.97 -8.44
CA ILE A 95 3.48 -3.83 -8.48
C ILE A 95 3.89 -5.27 -8.75
N ARG A 96 3.46 -6.20 -7.89
CA ARG A 96 3.76 -7.63 -7.95
C ARG A 96 2.51 -8.48 -7.99
#